data_AF-A0A0R2LPW8-F1
#
_entry.id   AF-A0A0R2LPW8-F1
#
_cell.length_a   1.000
_cell.length_b   1.000
_cell.length_c   1.000
_cell.angle_alpha   90.00
_cell.angle_beta   90.00
_cell.angle_gamma   90.00
#
_symmetry.space_group_name_H-M   'P 1'
#
loop_
_entity.id
_entity.type
_entity.pdbx_description
1 polymer ?
#
loop_
_entity_poly.entity_id
_entity_poly.type
_entity_poly.pdbx_seq_one_letter_code
_entity_poly.pdbx_strand_id
1 'polypeptide(L)'
;MMKQTQQKSGNMRRRAVILLGILIVAVACLFIPYTPSNAVRLSIAQHDQPLKSLLIYPVKLKDTEGRKYAAHSDWDYYHVQSTVGTAKFSTRVFGVHKTSGSVFYTGTPVND
;
A
#
# COMPACT_ATOMS: atom_id res chain seq x y z
N MET A 1 -22.57 -44.54 -9.27
CA MET A 1 -22.27 -43.14 -9.65
C MET A 1 -21.83 -42.22 -8.49
N MET A 2 -21.75 -42.68 -7.23
CA MET A 2 -21.44 -41.79 -6.08
C MET A 2 -19.97 -41.35 -5.91
N LYS A 3 -18.99 -42.03 -6.52
CA LYS A 3 -17.56 -41.70 -6.33
C LYS A 3 -17.10 -40.43 -7.07
N GLN A 4 -17.76 -40.06 -8.17
CA GLN A 4 -17.35 -38.90 -8.97
C GLN A 4 -17.61 -37.55 -8.28
N THR A 5 -18.65 -37.46 -7.44
CA THR A 5 -19.03 -36.22 -6.77
C THR A 5 -18.05 -35.83 -5.65
N GLN A 6 -17.52 -36.82 -4.92
CA GLN A 6 -16.54 -36.57 -3.85
C GLN A 6 -15.16 -36.16 -4.38
N GLN A 7 -14.70 -36.79 -5.47
CA GLN A 7 -13.42 -36.47 -6.09
C GLN A 7 -13.39 -35.07 -6.70
N LYS A 8 -14.51 -34.61 -7.28
CA LYS A 8 -14.66 -33.25 -7.83
C LYS A 8 -14.62 -32.16 -6.74
N SER A 9 -15.20 -32.45 -5.57
CA SER A 9 -15.22 -31.54 -4.41
C SER A 9 -13.83 -31.32 -3.81
N GLY A 10 -13.03 -32.38 -3.64
CA GLY A 10 -11.66 -32.29 -3.12
C GLY A 10 -10.73 -31.43 -3.99
N ASN A 11 -10.83 -31.58 -5.32
CA ASN A 11 -10.05 -30.79 -6.27
C ASN A 11 -10.43 -29.31 -6.26
N MET A 12 -11.72 -29.00 -6.08
CA MET A 12 -12.20 -27.62 -5.99
C MET A 12 -11.70 -26.92 -4.72
N ARG A 13 -11.75 -27.60 -3.56
CA ARG A 13 -11.21 -27.07 -2.30
C ARG A 13 -9.71 -26.80 -2.38
N ARG A 14 -8.93 -27.73 -2.94
CA ARG A 14 -7.48 -27.55 -3.13
C ARG A 14 -7.16 -26.35 -4.01
N ARG A 15 -7.88 -26.17 -5.13
CA ARG A 15 -7.72 -25.00 -6.01
C ARG A 15 -8.08 -23.70 -5.30
N ALA A 16 -9.16 -23.68 -4.52
CA ALA A 16 -9.55 -22.51 -3.75
C ALA A 16 -8.47 -22.10 -2.73
N VAL A 17 -7.88 -23.07 -2.01
CA VAL A 17 -6.79 -22.80 -1.07
C VAL A 17 -5.55 -22.24 -1.78
N ILE A 18 -5.18 -22.80 -2.92
CA ILE A 18 -4.03 -22.30 -3.71
C ILE A 18 -4.28 -20.87 -4.18
N LEU A 19 -5.47 -20.59 -4.73
CA LEU A 19 -5.84 -19.24 -5.19
C LEU A 19 -5.85 -18.24 -4.03
N LEU A 20 -6.37 -18.64 -2.87
CA LEU A 20 -6.34 -17.82 -1.66
C LEU A 20 -4.89 -17.53 -1.23
N GLY A 21 -4.02 -18.53 -1.27
CA GLY A 21 -2.59 -18.36 -0.98
C GLY A 21 -1.92 -17.36 -1.93
N ILE A 22 -2.17 -17.49 -3.23
CA ILE A 22 -1.66 -16.55 -4.24
C ILE A 22 -2.16 -15.13 -3.97
N LEU A 23 -3.45 -14.98 -3.64
CA LEU A 23 -4.03 -13.68 -3.32
C LEU A 23 -3.37 -13.04 -2.10
N ILE A 24 -3.14 -13.80 -1.03
CA ILE A 24 -2.46 -13.31 0.17
C ILE A 24 -1.04 -12.83 -0.15
N VAL A 25 -0.29 -13.61 -0.92
CA VAL A 25 1.08 -13.24 -1.33
C VAL A 25 1.06 -11.98 -2.21
N ALA A 26 0.14 -11.89 -3.17
CA ALA A 26 0.01 -10.72 -4.02
C ALA A 26 -0.31 -9.45 -3.21
N VAL A 27 -1.19 -9.55 -2.22
CA VAL A 27 -1.50 -8.43 -1.31
C VAL A 27 -0.28 -8.05 -0.46
N ALA A 28 0.47 -9.02 0.07
CA ALA A 28 1.69 -8.76 0.83
C ALA A 28 2.75 -8.01 -0.01
N CYS A 29 2.87 -8.34 -1.30
CA CYS A 29 3.79 -7.66 -2.22
C CYS A 29 3.49 -6.16 -2.39
N LEU A 30 2.24 -5.70 -2.18
CA LEU A 30 1.89 -4.28 -2.22
C LEU A 30 2.51 -3.46 -1.09
N PHE A 31 2.97 -4.13 -0.03
CA PHE A 31 3.58 -3.50 1.15
C PHE A 31 5.10 -3.64 1.20
N ILE A 32 5.70 -4.34 0.24
CA ILE A 32 7.16 -4.39 0.15
C ILE A 32 7.62 -3.07 -0.48
N PRO A 33 8.43 -2.25 0.22
CA PRO A 33 8.70 -0.87 -0.17
C PRO A 33 9.79 -0.78 -1.26
N TYR A 34 9.69 -1.59 -2.32
CA TYR A 34 10.55 -1.50 -3.51
C TYR A 34 10.23 -0.30 -4.40
N THR A 35 9.03 0.27 -4.26
CA THR A 35 8.61 1.47 -4.98
C THR A 35 8.23 2.57 -3.98
N PRO A 36 8.35 3.85 -4.35
CA PRO A 36 7.92 4.94 -3.48
C PRO A 36 6.45 4.82 -3.04
N SER A 37 5.56 4.43 -3.95
CA SER A 37 4.14 4.25 -3.66
C SER A 37 3.90 3.14 -2.64
N ASN A 38 4.64 2.03 -2.71
CA ASN A 38 4.53 0.95 -1.72
C ASN A 38 5.05 1.38 -0.35
N ALA A 39 6.11 2.20 -0.30
CA ALA A 39 6.61 2.77 0.95
C ALA A 39 5.57 3.69 1.61
N VAL A 40 4.84 4.50 0.83
CA VAL A 40 3.72 5.29 1.34
C VAL A 40 2.60 4.39 1.87
N ARG A 41 2.20 3.35 1.12
CA ARG A 41 1.18 2.38 1.57
C ARG A 41 1.57 1.68 2.87
N LEU A 42 2.84 1.25 2.97
CA LEU A 42 3.39 0.64 4.18
C LEU A 42 3.35 1.62 5.36
N SER A 43 3.78 2.87 5.15
CA SER A 43 3.75 3.92 6.18
C SER A 43 2.31 4.18 6.67
N ILE A 44 1.34 4.27 5.77
CA ILE A 44 -0.08 4.41 6.15
C ILE A 44 -0.57 3.18 6.93
N ALA A 45 -0.20 1.97 6.50
CA ALA A 45 -0.58 0.74 7.18
C ALA A 45 -0.03 0.69 8.61
N GLN A 46 1.17 1.26 8.84
CA GLN A 46 1.82 1.35 10.14
C GLN A 46 1.20 2.43 11.04
N HIS A 47 0.74 3.56 10.49
CA HIS A 47 0.34 4.74 11.28
C HIS A 47 -1.18 4.96 11.44
N ASP A 48 -2.02 4.53 10.49
CA ASP A 48 -3.47 4.73 10.56
C ASP A 48 -4.21 3.39 10.72
N GLN A 49 -4.58 2.75 9.60
CA GLN A 49 -5.40 1.55 9.55
C GLN A 49 -4.97 0.65 8.39
N PRO A 50 -4.51 -0.59 8.65
CA PRO A 50 -3.96 -1.48 7.62
C PRO A 50 -4.92 -1.73 6.44
N LEU A 51 -6.21 -1.88 6.71
CA LEU A 51 -7.19 -2.15 5.63
C LEU A 51 -7.45 -0.94 4.74
N LYS A 52 -7.41 0.28 5.30
CA LYS A 52 -7.60 1.50 4.49
C LYS A 52 -6.42 1.75 3.56
N SER A 53 -5.21 1.38 3.98
CA SER A 53 -4.00 1.53 3.15
C SER A 53 -4.06 0.78 1.82
N LEU A 54 -4.84 -0.32 1.73
CA LEU A 54 -5.05 -1.08 0.50
C LEU A 54 -5.87 -0.33 -0.55
N LEU A 55 -6.80 0.50 -0.08
CA LEU A 55 -7.75 1.23 -0.92
C LEU A 55 -7.26 2.64 -1.26
N ILE A 56 -6.14 3.05 -0.66
CA ILE A 56 -5.57 4.37 -0.84
C ILE A 56 -4.58 4.33 -2.01
N TYR A 57 -4.69 5.32 -2.89
CA TYR A 57 -3.77 5.53 -3.99
C TYR A 57 -2.90 6.75 -3.71
N PRO A 58 -1.59 6.58 -3.41
CA PRO A 58 -0.67 7.71 -3.29
C PRO A 58 -0.53 8.42 -4.63
N VAL A 59 -0.74 9.73 -4.66
CA VAL A 59 -0.55 10.56 -5.84
C VAL A 59 0.70 11.39 -5.63
N LYS A 60 1.69 11.25 -6.53
CA LYS A 60 2.92 12.04 -6.46
C LYS A 60 2.59 13.52 -6.63
N LEU A 61 3.12 14.35 -5.75
CA LEU A 61 3.05 15.80 -5.86
C LEU A 61 3.91 16.31 -7.01
N LYS A 62 3.53 17.44 -7.58
CA LYS A 62 4.42 18.18 -8.48
C LYS A 62 5.58 18.76 -7.67
N ASP A 63 6.76 18.82 -8.27
CA ASP A 63 7.97 19.32 -7.59
C ASP A 63 7.78 20.72 -6.98
N THR A 64 6.99 21.59 -7.62
CA THR A 64 6.66 22.93 -7.13
C THR A 64 5.80 22.93 -5.86
N GLU A 65 4.94 21.92 -5.71
CA GLU A 65 4.10 21.72 -4.52
C GLU A 65 4.89 21.01 -3.42
N GLY A 66 5.70 20.00 -3.77
CA GLY A 66 6.59 19.29 -2.87
C GLY A 66 7.59 20.21 -2.16
N ARG A 67 8.08 21.26 -2.85
CA ARG A 67 8.95 22.29 -2.25
C ARG A 67 8.33 23.04 -1.06
N LYS A 68 7.01 23.02 -0.89
CA LYS A 68 6.36 23.63 0.28
C LYS A 68 6.60 22.83 1.56
N TYR A 69 6.87 21.53 1.41
CA TYR A 69 7.11 20.58 2.48
C TYR A 69 8.61 20.36 2.75
N ALA A 70 9.48 21.22 2.19
CA ALA A 70 10.92 21.05 1.95
C ALA A 70 11.83 21.00 3.19
N ALA A 71 11.51 20.17 4.18
CA ALA A 71 12.50 19.74 5.16
C ALA A 71 13.67 19.02 4.45
N HIS A 72 13.40 18.31 3.34
CA HIS A 72 14.39 17.55 2.57
C HIS A 72 14.15 17.69 1.06
N SER A 73 15.08 18.32 0.35
CA SER A 73 14.97 18.61 -1.09
C SER A 73 15.15 17.39 -2.00
N ASP A 74 15.68 16.30 -1.45
CA ASP A 74 15.95 15.03 -2.13
C ASP A 74 14.81 14.01 -1.98
N TRP A 75 13.71 14.40 -1.33
CA TRP A 75 12.56 13.53 -1.10
C TRP A 75 11.49 13.73 -2.18
N ASP A 76 10.82 12.64 -2.53
CA ASP A 76 9.59 12.66 -3.31
C ASP A 76 8.40 12.80 -2.36
N TYR A 77 7.48 13.71 -2.67
CA TYR A 77 6.31 13.94 -1.83
C TYR A 77 5.05 13.37 -2.48
N TYR A 78 4.18 12.79 -1.68
CA TYR A 78 2.93 12.15 -2.12
C TYR A 78 1.75 12.64 -1.31
N HIS A 79 0.65 12.96 -2.01
CA HIS A 79 -0.65 13.21 -1.42
C HIS A 79 -1.43 11.91 -1.27
N VAL A 80 -2.05 11.77 -0.12
CA VAL A 80 -2.92 10.66 0.24
C VAL A 80 -4.24 11.23 0.69
N GLN A 81 -5.29 10.97 -0.09
CA GLN A 81 -6.66 11.26 0.32
C GLN A 81 -7.24 10.07 1.06
N SER A 82 -7.68 10.31 2.28
CA SER A 82 -8.35 9.32 3.12
C SER A 82 -9.73 9.83 3.52
N THR A 83 -10.74 8.95 3.43
CA THR A 83 -12.09 9.29 3.87
C THR A 83 -12.18 9.22 5.39
N VAL A 84 -12.59 10.33 6.02
CA VAL A 84 -12.89 10.45 7.44
C VAL A 84 -14.40 10.59 7.60
N GLY A 85 -15.07 9.49 7.98
CA GLY A 85 -16.53 9.44 8.07
C GLY A 85 -17.21 9.27 6.70
N THR A 86 -18.40 9.85 6.53
CA THR A 86 -19.24 9.66 5.33
C THR A 86 -19.05 10.69 4.22
N ALA A 87 -18.39 11.83 4.50
CA ALA A 87 -18.29 12.93 3.53
C ALA A 87 -17.01 13.80 3.62
N LYS A 88 -16.12 13.57 4.59
CA LYS A 88 -14.90 14.38 4.73
C LYS A 88 -13.70 13.62 4.17
N PHE A 89 -12.86 14.32 3.44
CA PHE A 89 -11.56 13.82 2.99
C PHE A 89 -10.47 14.52 3.80
N SER A 90 -9.58 13.75 4.41
CA SER A 90 -8.33 14.25 4.96
C SER A 90 -7.24 13.97 3.94
N THR A 91 -6.54 15.03 3.53
CA THR A 91 -5.33 14.90 2.73
C THR A 91 -4.15 14.90 3.69
N ARG A 92 -3.30 13.87 3.62
CA ARG A 92 -2.01 13.83 4.29
C ARG A 92 -0.90 13.78 3.27
N VAL A 93 0.25 14.35 3.64
CA VAL A 93 1.44 14.34 2.80
C VAL A 93 2.47 13.39 3.40
N PHE A 94 3.07 12.59 2.54
CA PHE A 94 4.15 11.68 2.89
C PHE A 94 5.38 12.05 2.07
N GLY A 95 6.49 12.25 2.76
CA GLY A 95 7.81 12.33 2.17
C GLY A 95 8.39 10.94 1.99
N VAL A 96 9.01 10.68 0.85
CA VAL A 96 9.55 9.38 0.50
C VAL A 96 10.97 9.54 0.01
N HIS A 97 11.87 8.74 0.56
CA HIS A 97 13.26 8.71 0.14
C HIS A 97 13.77 7.28 0.07
N LYS A 98 14.81 7.06 -0.73
CA LYS A 98 15.49 5.78 -0.79
C LYS A 98 16.38 5.62 0.43
N THR A 99 16.28 4.49 1.12
CA THR A 99 17.12 4.21 2.28
C THR A 99 18.58 4.03 1.82
N SER A 100 19.52 4.73 2.46
CA SER A 100 20.94 4.69 2.09
C SER A 100 21.47 3.25 2.09
N GLY A 101 22.17 2.86 1.01
CA GLY A 101 22.70 1.50 0.84
C GLY A 101 21.66 0.40 0.59
N SER A 102 20.38 0.75 0.40
CA SER A 102 19.29 -0.21 0.21
C SER A 102 18.52 0.02 -1.09
N VAL A 103 17.84 -1.03 -1.55
CA VAL A 103 16.87 -0.96 -2.67
C VAL A 103 15.48 -0.51 -2.22
N PHE A 104 15.27 -0.41 -0.90
CA PHE A 104 14.00 -0.06 -0.30
C PHE A 104 13.84 1.46 -0.12
N TYR A 105 12.58 1.89 -0.16
CA TYR A 105 12.14 3.24 0.12
C TYR A 105 11.57 3.33 1.53
N THR A 106 11.68 4.49 2.15
CA THR A 106 11.06 4.81 3.44
C THR A 106 10.09 5.95 3.25
N GLY A 107 8.86 5.78 3.75
CA GLY A 107 7.85 6.82 3.79
C GLY A 107 7.75 7.42 5.20
N THR A 108 7.65 8.74 5.29
CA THR A 108 7.52 9.48 6.54
C THR A 108 6.35 10.45 6.43
N PRO A 109 5.40 10.46 7.39
CA PRO A 109 4.35 11.46 7.41
C PRO A 109 4.97 12.84 7.62
N VAL A 110 4.58 13.79 6.78
CA VAL A 110 4.97 15.19 6.92
C VAL A 110 3.78 15.92 7.52
N ASN A 111 3.97 16.53 8.69
CA ASN A 111 2.96 17.38 9.28
C ASN A 111 3.08 18.77 8.65
N ASP A 112 1.96 19.30 8.17
CA ASP A 112 1.79 20.73 7.87
C ASP A 112 1.82 21.56 9.16
#